data_AF-A0A6V7X588-F1
#
_entry.id   AF-A0A6V7X588-F1
#
_cell.length_a   1.000
_cell.length_b   1.000
_cell.length_c   1.000
_cell.angle_alpha   90.00
_cell.angle_beta   90.00
_cell.angle_gamma   90.00
#
_symmetry.space_group_name_H-M   'P 1'
#
loop_
_entity.id
_entity.type
_entity.pdbx_description
1 polymer ?
#
loop_
_entity_poly.entity_id
_entity_poly.type
_entity_poly.pdbx_seq_one_letter_code
_entity_poly.pdbx_strand_id
1 'polypeptide(L)'
;MCICFKIILLVFLNCFLLNIIATFNLYGLEECGKSRACWPYPSGCNSVENCQAIIRWVFQQNKLLIEIQAKPIINANEPQWMAMAFSDDMSMGNDSVMDCIFIGNDKPKMEISYNLFTQNIPLLEASKTLLSEKNFLRKNGIFGCTFIVDYNKINNIPKEERKMILKLNTSNWWHILYAQGPAYESGVKQFHTIYQKTDQLVKICDDCTDKYTVIEQ
;
A
#
# COMPACT_ATOMS: atom_id res chain seq x y z
N MET A 1 -75.14 -0.91 6.01
CA MET A 1 -75.10 -1.22 7.44
C MET A 1 -73.94 -2.19 7.67
N CYS A 2 -72.97 -1.79 8.52
CA CYS A 2 -71.76 -2.50 9.00
C CYS A 2 -70.70 -2.90 7.95
N ILE A 3 -69.55 -2.24 7.73
CA ILE A 3 -68.40 -1.83 8.60
C ILE A 3 -67.66 -3.01 9.24
N CYS A 4 -66.42 -3.26 8.78
CA CYS A 4 -65.18 -3.60 9.54
C CYS A 4 -64.13 -4.15 8.54
N PHE A 5 -62.82 -3.88 8.58
CA PHE A 5 -61.95 -2.91 9.23
C PHE A 5 -60.60 -3.00 8.50
N LYS A 6 -59.82 -1.91 8.51
CA LYS A 6 -58.48 -1.77 7.94
C LYS A 6 -57.52 -2.92 8.27
N ILE A 7 -56.81 -3.47 7.28
CA ILE A 7 -55.42 -3.90 7.48
C ILE A 7 -54.59 -3.42 6.28
N ILE A 8 -53.85 -2.36 6.59
CA ILE A 8 -52.60 -1.96 5.94
C ILE A 8 -51.68 -3.18 5.96
N LEU A 9 -51.32 -3.73 4.80
CA LEU A 9 -50.14 -4.57 4.70
C LEU A 9 -49.31 -4.09 3.51
N LEU A 10 -48.54 -3.05 3.82
CA LEU A 10 -47.22 -2.72 3.28
C LEU A 10 -46.80 -3.63 2.13
N VAL A 11 -46.95 -3.11 0.92
CA VAL A 11 -46.18 -3.53 -0.25
C VAL A 11 -44.72 -3.58 0.19
N PHE A 12 -44.15 -4.79 0.12
CA PHE A 12 -42.75 -5.12 0.37
C PHE A 12 -41.84 -4.28 -0.53
N LEU A 13 -41.59 -3.03 -0.16
CA LEU A 13 -40.42 -2.29 -0.59
C LEU A 13 -39.37 -2.44 0.51
N ASN A 14 -38.95 -3.69 0.74
CA ASN A 14 -37.66 -3.97 1.36
C ASN A 14 -36.61 -3.49 0.35
N CYS A 15 -36.32 -2.20 0.40
CA CYS A 15 -35.12 -1.63 -0.16
C CYS A 15 -33.97 -2.23 0.65
N PHE A 16 -33.56 -3.44 0.25
CA PHE A 16 -32.28 -4.00 0.64
C PHE A 16 -31.23 -3.07 0.04
N LEU A 17 -30.88 -2.03 0.80
CA LEU A 17 -29.56 -1.43 0.76
C LEU A 17 -28.61 -2.56 1.16
N LEU A 18 -28.26 -3.42 0.21
CA LEU A 18 -27.06 -4.23 0.28
C LEU A 18 -25.92 -3.23 0.34
N ASN A 19 -25.54 -2.85 1.55
CA ASN A 19 -24.22 -2.35 1.82
C ASN A 19 -23.28 -3.48 1.39
N ILE A 20 -22.80 -3.41 0.15
CA ILE A 20 -21.68 -4.23 -0.29
C ILE A 20 -20.50 -3.71 0.53
N ILE A 21 -20.28 -4.33 1.69
CA ILE A 21 -19.01 -4.21 2.38
C ILE A 21 -18.03 -4.86 1.42
N ALA A 22 -17.30 -4.04 0.66
CA ALA A 22 -16.21 -4.50 -0.18
C ALA A 22 -15.21 -5.22 0.74
N THR A 23 -15.27 -6.54 0.75
CA THR A 23 -14.31 -7.35 1.50
C THR A 23 -13.01 -7.31 0.73
N PHE A 24 -12.01 -6.67 1.34
CA PHE A 24 -10.68 -6.62 0.77
C PHE A 24 -10.09 -8.04 0.76
N ASN A 25 -9.80 -8.56 -0.42
CA ASN A 25 -9.30 -9.92 -0.60
C ASN A 25 -7.79 -9.91 -0.86
N LEU A 26 -7.18 -11.09 -0.69
CA LEU A 26 -5.83 -11.31 -1.18
C LEU A 26 -5.80 -11.04 -2.68
N TYR A 27 -4.73 -10.41 -3.16
CA TYR A 27 -4.63 -10.03 -4.56
C TYR A 27 -3.51 -10.86 -5.19
N GLY A 28 -3.87 -11.75 -6.12
CA GLY A 28 -2.94 -12.57 -6.92
C GLY A 28 -2.49 -11.84 -8.18
N LEU A 29 -1.47 -12.33 -8.89
CA LEU A 29 -0.77 -11.59 -9.97
C LEU A 29 -1.59 -11.33 -11.24
N GLU A 30 -2.89 -11.61 -11.23
CA GLU A 30 -3.80 -11.52 -12.39
C GLU A 30 -3.86 -10.14 -13.05
N GLU A 31 -3.70 -9.06 -12.27
CA GLU A 31 -3.75 -7.67 -12.74
C GLU A 31 -2.38 -7.14 -13.20
N CYS A 32 -1.31 -7.87 -12.91
CA CYS A 32 0.06 -7.51 -13.29
C CYS A 32 0.20 -7.51 -14.81
N GLY A 33 0.81 -6.45 -15.38
CA GLY A 33 0.94 -6.31 -16.83
C GLY A 33 -0.32 -5.79 -17.54
N LYS A 34 -1.47 -5.72 -16.84
CA LYS A 34 -2.76 -5.33 -17.43
C LYS A 34 -3.25 -3.98 -16.90
N SER A 35 -3.35 -3.87 -15.58
CA SER A 35 -3.88 -2.69 -14.87
C SER A 35 -3.01 -2.29 -13.68
N ARG A 36 -1.99 -3.09 -13.35
CA ARG A 36 -1.01 -2.86 -12.29
C ARG A 36 0.39 -3.15 -12.82
N ALA A 37 1.33 -2.32 -12.43
CA ALA A 37 2.73 -2.73 -12.40
C ALA A 37 2.98 -3.55 -11.14
N CYS A 38 3.91 -4.50 -11.22
CA CYS A 38 4.10 -5.48 -10.16
C CYS A 38 5.56 -5.87 -9.97
N TRP A 39 5.88 -6.24 -8.74
CA TRP A 39 7.11 -6.92 -8.37
C TRP A 39 6.78 -8.03 -7.36
N PRO A 40 6.64 -9.28 -7.83
CA PRO A 40 6.65 -10.46 -6.97
C PRO A 40 8.07 -10.77 -6.49
N TYR A 41 8.22 -11.13 -5.21
CA TYR A 41 9.48 -11.53 -4.59
C TYR A 41 9.31 -12.83 -3.79
N PRO A 42 10.22 -13.81 -3.88
CA PRO A 42 11.42 -13.83 -4.74
C PRO A 42 11.11 -14.12 -6.21
N SER A 43 12.12 -13.96 -7.07
CA SER A 43 12.10 -14.39 -8.47
C SER A 43 11.39 -15.71 -8.69
N GLY A 44 10.54 -15.78 -9.72
CA GLY A 44 9.83 -16.99 -10.10
C GLY A 44 8.65 -17.37 -9.20
N CYS A 45 8.37 -16.62 -8.13
CA CYS A 45 7.12 -16.79 -7.39
C CYS A 45 5.95 -16.24 -8.24
N ASN A 46 4.81 -16.94 -8.20
CA ASN A 46 3.68 -16.69 -9.11
C ASN A 46 2.31 -16.65 -8.41
N SER A 47 2.28 -16.78 -7.08
CA SER A 47 1.06 -16.75 -6.29
C SER A 47 1.33 -16.22 -4.88
N VAL A 48 0.27 -15.84 -4.18
CA VAL A 48 0.39 -15.34 -2.80
C VAL A 48 0.98 -16.43 -1.88
N GLU A 49 0.72 -17.69 -2.19
CA GLU A 49 1.17 -18.85 -1.43
C GLU A 49 2.68 -19.09 -1.55
N ASN A 50 3.31 -18.78 -2.68
CA ASN A 50 4.75 -19.01 -2.89
C ASN A 50 5.60 -17.74 -2.83
N CYS A 51 5.02 -16.55 -3.01
CA CYS A 51 5.74 -15.30 -2.81
C CYS A 51 5.99 -14.99 -1.33
N GLN A 52 7.12 -14.37 -1.03
CA GLN A 52 7.35 -13.69 0.26
C GLN A 52 6.66 -12.34 0.29
N ALA A 53 6.72 -11.60 -0.82
CA ALA A 53 6.02 -10.34 -0.99
C ALA A 53 5.51 -10.17 -2.42
N ILE A 54 4.40 -9.45 -2.57
CA ILE A 54 3.90 -8.96 -3.84
C ILE A 54 3.64 -7.47 -3.67
N ILE A 55 4.40 -6.67 -4.40
CA ILE A 55 4.24 -5.22 -4.46
C ILE A 55 3.59 -4.85 -5.78
N ARG A 56 2.55 -4.03 -5.74
CA ARG A 56 1.91 -3.47 -6.93
C ARG A 56 1.71 -1.99 -6.80
N TRP A 57 1.75 -1.34 -7.95
CA TRP A 57 1.45 0.06 -8.04
C TRP A 57 0.79 0.40 -9.36
N VAL A 58 0.09 1.53 -9.35
CA VAL A 58 -0.31 2.23 -10.56
C VAL A 58 -0.30 3.72 -10.25
N PHE A 59 0.29 4.48 -11.17
CA PHE A 59 0.26 5.93 -11.14
C PHE A 59 -0.74 6.41 -12.20
N GLN A 60 -1.79 7.11 -11.75
CA GLN A 60 -2.84 7.63 -12.62
C GLN A 60 -3.44 8.91 -12.04
N GLN A 61 -3.64 9.94 -12.86
CA GLN A 61 -4.25 11.21 -12.48
C GLN A 61 -3.53 11.86 -11.29
N ASN A 62 -2.19 11.80 -11.30
CA ASN A 62 -1.35 12.31 -10.23
C ASN A 62 -1.67 11.67 -8.85
N LYS A 63 -2.10 10.40 -8.87
CA LYS A 63 -2.34 9.58 -7.69
C LYS A 63 -1.60 8.26 -7.86
N LEU A 64 -0.93 7.83 -6.79
CA LEU A 64 -0.24 6.55 -6.73
C LEU A 64 -1.04 5.61 -5.86
N LEU A 65 -1.64 4.58 -6.45
CA LEU A 65 -2.16 3.44 -5.71
C LEU A 65 -0.99 2.51 -5.40
N ILE A 66 -0.82 2.18 -4.12
CA ILE A 66 0.13 1.18 -3.64
C ILE A 66 -0.61 0.01 -3.02
N GLU A 67 -0.17 -1.20 -3.36
CA GLU A 67 -0.67 -2.45 -2.80
C GLU A 67 0.54 -3.31 -2.41
N ILE A 68 0.72 -3.54 -1.11
CA ILE A 68 1.80 -4.39 -0.58
C ILE A 68 1.19 -5.58 0.16
N GLN A 69 1.52 -6.81 -0.27
CA GLN A 69 1.21 -8.05 0.43
C GLN A 69 2.49 -8.78 0.80
N ALA A 70 2.56 -9.33 2.01
CA ALA A 70 3.71 -10.12 2.43
C ALA A 70 3.36 -11.15 3.50
N LYS A 71 4.16 -12.22 3.57
CA LYS A 71 4.17 -13.14 4.70
C LYS A 71 4.86 -12.47 5.90
N PRO A 72 4.41 -12.72 7.14
CA PRO A 72 5.11 -12.22 8.32
C PRO A 72 6.49 -12.88 8.44
N ILE A 73 7.45 -12.14 8.97
CA ILE A 73 8.83 -12.62 9.19
C ILE A 73 9.06 -13.13 10.62
N ILE A 74 8.13 -12.81 11.51
CA ILE A 74 8.07 -13.23 12.91
C ILE A 74 6.64 -13.71 13.20
N ASN A 75 6.30 -13.99 14.47
CA ASN A 75 4.95 -14.38 14.82
C ASN A 75 3.93 -13.35 14.29
N ALA A 76 2.83 -13.81 13.67
CA ALA A 76 1.84 -12.92 13.05
C ALA A 76 1.13 -11.98 14.06
N ASN A 77 1.18 -12.30 15.35
CA ASN A 77 0.62 -11.45 16.39
C ASN A 77 1.65 -10.47 16.98
N GLU A 78 2.93 -10.58 16.61
CA GLU A 78 3.97 -9.65 17.06
C GLU A 78 4.04 -8.41 16.15
N PRO A 79 4.36 -7.23 16.72
CA PRO A 79 4.49 -6.02 15.94
C PRO A 79 5.58 -6.13 14.87
N GLN A 80 5.22 -5.78 13.64
CA GLN A 80 6.13 -5.83 12.49
C GLN A 80 5.70 -4.84 11.43
N TRP A 81 6.59 -4.52 10.51
CA TRP A 81 6.35 -3.56 9.46
C TRP A 81 6.82 -4.10 8.12
N MET A 82 6.18 -3.61 7.06
CA MET A 82 6.63 -3.75 5.69
C MET A 82 6.56 -2.39 5.02
N ALA A 83 7.50 -2.10 4.14
CA ALA A 83 7.60 -0.81 3.49
C ALA A 83 8.16 -0.94 2.08
N MET A 84 7.82 0.03 1.25
CA MET A 84 8.45 0.19 -0.05
C MET A 84 8.85 1.65 -0.30
N ALA A 85 9.80 1.83 -1.21
CA ALA A 85 10.17 3.14 -1.72
C ALA A 85 10.52 3.05 -3.21
N PHE A 86 10.37 4.18 -3.91
CA PHE A 86 11.03 4.40 -5.18
C PHE A 86 12.32 5.16 -4.91
N SER A 87 13.44 4.69 -5.45
CA SER A 87 14.77 5.24 -5.17
C SER A 87 15.57 5.48 -6.44
N ASP A 88 16.37 6.53 -6.45
CA ASP A 88 17.30 6.83 -7.55
C ASP A 88 18.61 6.04 -7.45
N ASP A 89 18.81 5.31 -6.35
CA ASP A 89 19.91 4.38 -6.17
C ASP A 89 19.44 3.07 -5.50
N MET A 90 20.41 2.24 -5.13
CA MET A 90 20.19 0.93 -4.51
C MET A 90 20.32 0.98 -2.98
N SER A 91 20.20 2.16 -2.36
CA SER A 91 20.41 2.40 -0.93
C SER A 91 19.15 3.02 -0.33
N MET A 92 18.82 2.63 0.91
CA MET A 92 17.61 3.12 1.58
C MET A 92 17.71 4.57 2.10
N GLY A 93 18.82 5.28 1.91
CA GLY A 93 19.22 6.39 2.78
C GLY A 93 18.63 7.76 2.48
N ASN A 94 17.86 7.92 1.41
CA ASN A 94 17.38 9.23 0.94
C ASN A 94 15.99 9.13 0.28
N ASP A 95 15.14 8.25 0.80
CA ASP A 95 13.90 7.88 0.12
C ASP A 95 12.64 8.34 0.86
N SER A 96 11.64 8.75 0.10
CA SER A 96 10.26 8.79 0.59
C SER A 96 9.72 7.36 0.65
N VAL A 97 9.33 6.93 1.84
CA VAL A 97 8.95 5.54 2.13
C VAL A 97 7.46 5.46 2.40
N MET A 98 6.82 4.45 1.85
CA MET A 98 5.44 4.11 2.09
C MET A 98 5.37 2.91 3.04
N ASP A 99 4.93 3.17 4.27
CA ASP A 99 5.01 2.24 5.40
C ASP A 99 3.68 1.59 5.75
N CYS A 100 3.78 0.34 6.18
CA CYS A 100 2.73 -0.42 6.82
C CYS A 100 3.21 -1.08 8.09
N ILE A 101 2.71 -0.59 9.23
CA ILE A 101 3.13 -1.05 10.55
C ILE A 101 1.96 -1.75 11.21
N PHE A 102 2.12 -3.05 11.42
CA PHE A 102 1.19 -3.97 12.04
C PHE A 102 1.54 -4.07 13.52
N ILE A 103 0.65 -3.63 14.41
CA ILE A 103 0.84 -3.70 15.87
C ILE A 103 -0.20 -4.68 16.40
N GLY A 104 0.24 -5.81 16.96
CA GLY A 104 -0.68 -6.81 17.54
C GLY A 104 -1.81 -7.23 16.59
N ASN A 105 -3.06 -7.11 17.07
CA ASN A 105 -4.28 -7.29 16.28
C ASN A 105 -4.95 -5.97 15.87
N ASP A 106 -4.29 -4.83 16.14
CA ASP A 106 -4.85 -3.52 15.83
C ASP A 106 -4.84 -3.23 14.33
N LYS A 107 -5.62 -2.21 13.96
CA LYS A 107 -5.56 -1.64 12.61
C LYS A 107 -4.13 -1.15 12.35
N PRO A 108 -3.47 -1.61 11.28
CA PRO A 108 -2.12 -1.19 10.98
C PRO A 108 -2.06 0.30 10.68
N LYS A 109 -0.95 0.90 11.07
CA LYS A 109 -0.60 2.28 10.76
C LYS A 109 -0.02 2.32 9.35
N MET A 110 -0.70 3.03 8.47
CA MET A 110 -0.21 3.36 7.12
C MET A 110 0.24 4.81 7.10
N GLU A 111 1.52 5.02 6.79
CA GLU A 111 2.16 6.33 6.82
C GLU A 111 3.17 6.52 5.69
N ILE A 112 3.49 7.78 5.42
CA ILE A 112 4.64 8.18 4.63
C ILE A 112 5.72 8.58 5.62
N SER A 113 6.92 8.07 5.40
CA SER A 113 8.11 8.48 6.14
C SER A 113 9.23 8.84 5.16
N TYR A 114 10.34 9.30 5.69
CA TYR A 114 11.53 9.58 4.92
C TYR A 114 12.74 8.96 5.59
N ASN A 115 13.52 8.21 4.81
CA ASN A 115 14.80 7.73 5.29
C ASN A 115 15.87 8.81 5.09
N LEU A 116 16.59 9.08 6.16
CA LEU A 116 17.75 9.95 6.17
C LEU A 116 18.93 9.18 6.76
N PHE A 117 19.85 8.76 5.90
CA PHE A 117 20.93 7.82 6.22
C PHE A 117 20.37 6.52 6.81
N THR A 118 20.56 6.29 8.10
CA THR A 118 20.08 5.09 8.82
C THR A 118 18.83 5.36 9.67
N GLN A 119 18.30 6.58 9.62
CA GLN A 119 17.13 6.98 10.38
C GLN A 119 15.89 6.96 9.49
N ASN A 120 14.76 6.61 10.07
CA ASN A 120 13.46 6.75 9.45
C ASN A 120 12.64 7.80 10.19
N ILE A 121 12.16 8.81 9.46
CA ILE A 121 11.47 9.98 10.01
C ILE A 121 10.02 9.93 9.51
N PRO A 122 9.03 9.63 10.37
CA PRO A 122 7.62 9.70 9.99
C PRO A 122 7.23 11.13 9.58
N LEU A 123 6.52 11.28 8.46
CA LEU A 123 6.03 12.55 7.94
C LEU A 123 4.53 12.65 8.26
N LEU A 124 4.20 13.25 9.41
CA LEU A 124 2.86 13.18 9.98
C LEU A 124 1.84 13.96 9.15
N GLU A 125 2.20 15.16 8.68
CA GLU A 125 1.27 15.98 7.89
C GLU A 125 1.08 15.43 6.48
N ALA A 126 2.13 14.88 5.86
CA ALA A 126 2.06 14.15 4.60
C ALA A 126 1.19 12.89 4.72
N SER A 127 1.38 12.10 5.77
CA SER A 127 0.59 10.89 6.05
C SER A 127 -0.89 11.18 6.25
N LYS A 128 -1.21 12.33 6.82
CA LYS A 128 -2.59 12.80 7.06
C LYS A 128 -3.23 13.38 5.80
N THR A 129 -2.45 14.13 5.00
CA THR A 129 -2.96 14.93 3.90
C THR A 129 -2.97 14.18 2.57
N LEU A 130 -1.91 13.43 2.28
CA LEU A 130 -1.71 12.78 0.98
C LEU A 130 -2.35 11.39 0.93
N LEU A 131 -2.44 10.68 2.06
CA LEU A 131 -2.94 9.31 2.06
C LEU A 131 -4.47 9.25 2.14
N SER A 132 -5.08 8.47 1.25
CA SER A 132 -6.50 8.13 1.26
C SER A 132 -6.76 6.66 0.95
N GLU A 133 -8.02 6.23 1.03
CA GLU A 133 -8.45 4.86 0.66
C GLU A 133 -7.64 3.75 1.34
N LYS A 134 -7.28 4.01 2.60
CA LYS A 134 -6.47 3.13 3.46
C LYS A 134 -7.23 1.86 3.82
N ASN A 135 -6.81 0.74 3.24
CA ASN A 135 -7.31 -0.59 3.52
C ASN A 135 -6.17 -1.48 4.01
N PHE A 136 -6.52 -2.46 4.83
CA PHE A 136 -5.56 -3.42 5.35
C PHE A 136 -6.19 -4.81 5.43
N LEU A 137 -5.32 -5.81 5.51
CA LEU A 137 -5.72 -7.21 5.49
C LEU A 137 -4.78 -8.01 6.38
N ARG A 138 -5.38 -8.95 7.13
CA ARG A 138 -4.70 -10.11 7.73
C ARG A 138 -5.54 -11.33 7.41
N LYS A 139 -5.13 -12.15 6.45
CA LYS A 139 -5.89 -13.33 6.00
C LYS A 139 -4.93 -14.44 5.65
N ASN A 140 -5.18 -15.64 6.17
CA ASN A 140 -4.37 -16.84 5.91
C ASN A 140 -2.86 -16.64 6.16
N GLY A 141 -2.51 -15.89 7.22
CA GLY A 141 -1.12 -15.58 7.53
C GLY A 141 -0.44 -14.62 6.55
N ILE A 142 -1.20 -13.88 5.73
CA ILE A 142 -0.68 -12.85 4.83
C ILE A 142 -1.13 -11.49 5.34
N PHE A 143 -0.19 -10.54 5.36
CA PHE A 143 -0.43 -9.15 5.70
C PHE A 143 -0.57 -8.35 4.43
N GLY A 144 -1.49 -7.39 4.43
CA GLY A 144 -1.75 -6.56 3.27
C GLY A 144 -2.07 -5.13 3.64
N CYS A 145 -1.62 -4.23 2.80
CA CYS A 145 -1.95 -2.82 2.83
C CYS A 145 -2.27 -2.32 1.43
N THR A 146 -3.24 -1.42 1.39
CA THR A 146 -3.57 -0.66 0.19
C THR A 146 -3.89 0.77 0.57
N PHE A 147 -3.31 1.72 -0.14
CA PHE A 147 -3.61 3.14 0.04
C PHE A 147 -3.22 3.92 -1.21
N ILE A 148 -3.82 5.09 -1.34
CA ILE A 148 -3.51 6.06 -2.39
C ILE A 148 -2.66 7.18 -1.80
N VAL A 149 -1.58 7.54 -2.48
CA VAL A 149 -0.84 8.80 -2.29
C VAL A 149 -1.34 9.80 -3.33
N ASP A 150 -2.04 10.85 -2.88
CA ASP A 150 -2.64 11.88 -3.74
C ASP A 150 -1.72 13.09 -3.88
N TYR A 151 -0.90 13.10 -4.94
CA TYR A 151 0.07 14.17 -5.20
C TYR A 151 -0.60 15.52 -5.54
N ASN A 152 -1.90 15.54 -5.85
CA ASN A 152 -2.63 16.80 -6.05
C ASN A 152 -2.70 17.63 -4.75
N LYS A 153 -2.52 16.99 -3.59
CA LYS A 153 -2.55 17.64 -2.28
C LYS A 153 -1.16 18.01 -1.76
N ILE A 154 -0.10 17.81 -2.55
CA ILE A 154 1.30 18.07 -2.11
C ILE A 154 1.55 19.53 -1.70
N ASN A 155 0.77 20.47 -2.24
CA ASN A 155 0.88 21.89 -1.85
C ASN A 155 0.23 22.21 -0.51
N ASN A 156 -0.55 21.29 0.06
CA ASN A 156 -1.25 21.46 1.33
C ASN A 156 -0.43 20.96 2.53
N ILE A 157 0.75 20.38 2.30
CA ILE A 157 1.66 19.94 3.38
C ILE A 157 2.78 20.96 3.63
N PRO A 158 3.33 21.07 4.86
CA PRO A 158 4.41 21.99 5.18
C PRO A 158 5.64 21.80 4.27
N LYS A 159 6.36 22.89 3.99
CA LYS A 159 7.54 22.88 3.11
C LYS A 159 8.62 21.88 3.57
N GLU A 160 8.78 21.71 4.87
CA GLU A 160 9.79 20.83 5.46
C GLU A 160 9.53 19.34 5.20
N GLU A 161 8.28 18.90 5.18
CA GLU A 161 7.95 17.52 4.75
C GLU A 161 7.87 17.43 3.23
N ARG A 162 7.39 18.48 2.55
CA ARG A 162 7.23 18.49 1.08
C ARG A 162 8.53 18.22 0.32
N LYS A 163 9.66 18.71 0.83
CA LYS A 163 10.98 18.46 0.23
C LYS A 163 11.45 17.00 0.36
N MET A 164 10.86 16.24 1.28
CA MET A 164 11.15 14.83 1.54
C MET A 164 10.19 13.88 0.79
N ILE A 165 9.15 14.42 0.16
CA ILE A 165 8.24 13.65 -0.69
C ILE A 165 8.82 13.55 -2.09
N LEU A 166 8.95 12.31 -2.56
CA LEU A 166 9.48 12.02 -3.89
C LEU A 166 8.59 12.59 -4.98
N LYS A 167 9.18 13.22 -6.00
CA LYS A 167 8.45 13.73 -7.17
C LYS A 167 8.38 12.66 -8.25
N LEU A 168 7.20 12.05 -8.39
CA LEU A 168 6.88 11.10 -9.45
C LEU A 168 6.38 11.83 -10.71
N ASN A 169 6.05 11.06 -11.76
CA ASN A 169 5.63 11.57 -13.07
C ASN A 169 6.68 12.46 -13.74
N THR A 170 7.96 12.10 -13.54
CA THR A 170 9.11 12.72 -14.18
C THR A 170 9.69 11.79 -15.24
N SER A 171 10.69 12.24 -15.99
CA SER A 171 11.44 11.37 -16.91
C SER A 171 12.43 10.42 -16.20
N ASN A 172 12.47 10.45 -14.86
CA ASN A 172 13.39 9.66 -14.06
C ASN A 172 13.01 8.17 -14.04
N TRP A 173 14.04 7.36 -13.87
CA TRP A 173 13.95 5.92 -13.68
C TRP A 173 14.23 5.58 -12.22
N TRP A 174 13.50 4.63 -11.67
CA TRP A 174 13.53 4.32 -10.24
C TRP A 174 13.81 2.85 -9.99
N HIS A 175 14.66 2.57 -9.02
CA HIS A 175 14.67 1.30 -8.31
C HIS A 175 13.42 1.21 -7.43
N ILE A 176 12.92 0.01 -7.23
CA ILE A 176 11.94 -0.27 -6.18
C ILE A 176 12.67 -0.93 -5.04
N LEU A 177 12.58 -0.33 -3.87
CA LEU A 177 13.11 -0.87 -2.63
C LEU A 177 11.95 -1.46 -1.83
N TYR A 178 12.16 -2.65 -1.27
CA TYR A 178 11.22 -3.29 -0.35
C TYR A 178 11.97 -3.72 0.91
N ALA A 179 11.38 -3.46 2.07
CA ALA A 179 11.93 -3.91 3.33
C ALA A 179 10.83 -4.38 4.29
N GLN A 180 11.20 -5.31 5.17
CA GLN A 180 10.32 -5.85 6.19
C GLN A 180 11.11 -6.10 7.48
N GLY A 181 10.54 -5.75 8.63
CA GLY A 181 11.22 -5.84 9.92
C GLY A 181 10.27 -5.93 11.11
N PRO A 182 10.78 -6.28 12.31
CA PRO A 182 10.03 -6.16 13.56
C PRO A 182 9.72 -4.70 13.89
N ALA A 183 8.68 -4.46 14.66
CA ALA A 183 8.36 -3.16 15.25
C ALA A 183 8.29 -3.29 16.78
N TYR A 184 8.31 -2.17 17.48
CA TYR A 184 7.91 -2.14 18.89
C TYR A 184 6.39 -1.99 18.99
N GLU A 185 5.81 -2.31 20.15
CA GLU A 185 4.37 -2.07 20.45
C GLU A 185 3.97 -0.59 20.30
N SER A 186 4.93 0.33 20.42
CA SER A 186 4.74 1.76 20.15
C SER A 186 4.55 2.08 18.66
N GLY A 187 4.73 1.11 17.78
CA GLY A 187 4.75 1.29 16.32
C GLY A 187 6.08 1.81 15.77
N VAL A 188 7.11 1.97 16.60
CA VAL A 188 8.45 2.35 16.12
C VAL A 188 9.09 1.16 15.40
N LYS A 189 9.55 1.39 14.18
CA LYS A 189 10.22 0.37 13.34
C LYS A 189 11.57 -0.02 13.92
N GLN A 190 11.84 -1.33 14.01
CA GLN A 190 13.18 -1.85 14.24
C GLN A 190 13.90 -2.05 12.89
N PHE A 191 15.19 -2.39 12.92
CA PHE A 191 15.95 -2.71 11.71
C PHE A 191 15.28 -3.83 10.91
N HIS A 192 15.35 -3.72 9.58
CA HIS A 192 14.76 -4.70 8.69
C HIS A 192 15.47 -6.04 8.78
N THR A 193 14.70 -7.13 8.71
CA THR A 193 15.24 -8.48 8.53
C THR A 193 15.35 -8.83 7.05
N ILE A 194 14.39 -8.34 6.24
CA ILE A 194 14.39 -8.50 4.79
C ILE A 194 14.61 -7.13 4.16
N TYR A 195 15.54 -7.06 3.22
CA TYR A 195 15.72 -5.94 2.31
C TYR A 195 15.95 -6.46 0.91
N GLN A 196 15.18 -5.95 -0.04
CA GLN A 196 15.24 -6.29 -1.45
C GLN A 196 15.17 -5.03 -2.29
N LYS A 197 15.75 -5.11 -3.48
CA LYS A 197 15.74 -4.04 -4.48
C LYS A 197 15.57 -4.61 -5.87
N THR A 198 15.10 -3.77 -6.78
CA THR A 198 15.08 -4.11 -8.20
C THR A 198 16.36 -3.66 -8.89
N ASP A 199 16.91 -4.48 -9.78
CA ASP A 199 17.94 -4.10 -10.74
C ASP A 199 17.30 -3.49 -11.99
N GLN A 200 16.11 -3.99 -12.35
CA GLN A 200 15.28 -3.36 -13.36
C GLN A 200 14.73 -2.04 -12.83
N LEU A 201 15.02 -0.97 -13.55
CA LEU A 201 14.44 0.34 -13.29
C LEU A 201 13.04 0.46 -13.90
N VAL A 202 12.20 1.26 -13.27
CA VAL A 202 10.85 1.57 -13.76
C VAL A 202 10.61 3.06 -13.85
N LYS A 203 9.76 3.46 -14.79
CA LYS A 203 9.17 4.79 -14.81
C LYS A 203 7.83 4.79 -14.09
N ILE A 204 7.58 5.86 -13.33
CA ILE A 204 6.32 6.06 -12.61
C ILE A 204 5.61 7.28 -13.17
N CYS A 205 4.63 7.05 -14.05
CA CYS A 205 3.97 8.08 -14.86
C CYS A 205 2.64 7.58 -15.43
N ASP A 206 1.74 8.52 -15.74
CA ASP A 206 0.38 8.24 -16.21
C ASP A 206 0.35 7.65 -17.64
N ASP A 207 1.19 8.21 -18.52
CA ASP A 207 1.12 8.01 -19.98
C ASP A 207 2.30 7.23 -20.55
N CYS A 208 3.08 6.56 -19.69
CA CYS A 208 4.20 5.76 -20.14
C CYS A 208 3.77 4.42 -20.72
N THR A 209 4.45 3.97 -21.77
CA THR A 209 4.17 2.69 -22.45
C THR A 209 4.38 1.48 -21.56
N ASP A 210 5.29 1.60 -20.60
CA ASP A 210 5.72 0.57 -19.66
C ASP A 210 5.10 0.73 -18.26
N LYS A 211 4.03 1.54 -18.13
CA LYS A 211 3.37 1.86 -16.84
C LYS A 211 2.84 0.67 -16.05
N TYR A 212 2.65 -0.49 -16.68
CA TYR A 212 2.20 -1.74 -16.06
C TYR A 212 3.30 -2.81 -16.05
N THR A 213 4.57 -2.39 -16.05
CA THR A 213 5.73 -3.30 -15.99
C THR A 213 5.58 -4.36 -14.90
N VAL A 214 5.94 -5.59 -15.23
CA VAL A 214 6.13 -6.69 -14.28
C VAL A 214 7.63 -6.94 -14.15
N ILE A 215 8.15 -6.86 -12.93
CA ILE A 215 9.55 -7.10 -12.63
C ILE A 215 9.70 -8.57 -12.20
N GLU A 216 10.43 -9.35 -12.99
CA GLU A 216 10.72 -10.75 -12.72
C GLU A 216 12.20 -10.89 -12.34
N GLN A 217 12.52 -10.66 -11.07
CA GLN A 217 13.89 -10.78 -10.57
C GLN A 217 14.01 -11.40 -9.19
#